data_AF-A0A3N0WTX2-F1
#
_entry.id   AF-A0A3N0WTX2-F1
#
_cell.length_a   1.000
_cell.length_b   1.000
_cell.length_c   1.000
_cell.angle_alpha   90.00
_cell.angle_beta   90.00
_cell.angle_gamma   90.00
#
_symmetry.space_group_name_H-M   'P 1'
#
loop_
_entity.id
_entity.type
_entity.pdbx_description
1 polymer ?
#
loop_
_entity_poly.entity_id
_entity_poly.type
_entity_poly.pdbx_seq_one_letter_code
_entity_poly.pdbx_strand_id
1 'polypeptide(L)'
;MKKLHPWQANDLAGDYEERGFHPTNWEEVTDFDEEGYGWVVTDDGMGFVNREGFLVIPDEYDCIYYPHFQNGVCRVRKNGKYGLIDRYNNALIPIIYDGLYGNLLEENPTFAACLNGKCD
;
A
#
# COMPACT_ATOMS: atom_id res chain seq x y z
N MET A 1 4.00 -14.19 9.26
CA MET A 1 4.20 -12.93 8.51
C MET A 1 5.40 -13.13 7.60
N LYS A 2 5.28 -12.82 6.31
CA LYS A 2 6.39 -12.94 5.34
C LYS A 2 7.43 -11.88 5.69
N LYS A 3 8.70 -12.30 5.80
CA LYS A 3 9.83 -11.38 6.01
C LYS A 3 10.46 -11.10 4.66
N LEU A 4 10.61 -9.83 4.35
CA LEU A 4 11.29 -9.35 3.17
C LEU A 4 12.70 -8.90 3.53
N HIS A 5 13.56 -8.97 2.53
CA HIS A 5 14.84 -8.29 2.51
C HIS A 5 14.76 -7.03 1.65
N PRO A 6 15.56 -5.99 1.96
CA PRO A 6 15.57 -4.74 1.19
C PRO A 6 15.69 -4.90 -0.33
N TRP A 7 16.52 -5.85 -0.80
CA TRP A 7 16.72 -6.10 -2.23
C TRP A 7 15.53 -6.80 -2.92
N GLN A 8 14.48 -7.17 -2.20
CA GLN A 8 13.25 -7.70 -2.78
C GLN A 8 12.22 -6.59 -3.10
N ALA A 9 12.54 -5.33 -2.81
CA ALA A 9 11.66 -4.19 -3.07
C ALA A 9 12.00 -3.52 -4.42
N ASN A 10 11.05 -3.51 -5.34
CA ASN A 10 11.21 -3.13 -6.74
C ASN A 10 11.22 -1.62 -7.00
N ASP A 11 10.46 -0.83 -6.23
CA ASP A 11 10.33 0.62 -6.53
C ASP A 11 11.64 1.39 -6.43
N LEU A 12 12.66 0.76 -5.83
CA LEU A 12 14.02 1.26 -5.81
C LEU A 12 15.05 0.29 -6.39
N ALA A 13 14.80 -1.02 -6.42
CA ALA A 13 15.76 -1.98 -6.95
C ALA A 13 16.12 -1.73 -8.42
N GLY A 14 15.19 -1.24 -9.24
CA GLY A 14 15.45 -0.99 -10.67
C GLY A 14 16.66 -0.08 -10.94
N ASP A 15 16.82 0.99 -10.15
CA ASP A 15 17.95 1.94 -10.30
C ASP A 15 19.26 1.42 -9.68
N TYR A 16 19.16 0.51 -8.71
CA TYR A 16 20.29 0.03 -7.94
C TYR A 16 20.92 -1.27 -8.50
N GLU A 17 20.11 -2.13 -9.13
CA GLU A 17 20.59 -3.35 -9.80
C GLU A 17 21.55 -3.04 -10.95
N GLU A 18 21.28 -2.00 -11.74
CA GLU A 18 22.23 -1.54 -12.78
C GLU A 18 23.58 -1.06 -12.22
N ARG A 19 23.58 -0.64 -10.95
CA ARG A 19 24.77 -0.13 -10.23
C ARG A 19 25.42 -1.17 -9.33
N GLY A 20 24.84 -2.37 -9.19
CA GLY A 20 25.28 -3.40 -8.25
C GLY A 20 25.19 -2.99 -6.78
N PHE A 21 24.37 -1.98 -6.48
CA PHE A 21 24.13 -1.53 -5.10
C PHE A 21 22.89 -2.25 -4.57
N HIS A 22 22.92 -2.71 -3.32
CA HIS A 22 21.73 -3.24 -2.65
C HIS A 22 21.63 -2.55 -1.29
N PRO A 23 20.50 -1.89 -0.99
CA PRO A 23 20.33 -1.26 0.31
C PRO A 23 20.44 -2.32 1.41
N THR A 24 21.14 -1.98 2.48
CA THR A 24 21.29 -2.89 3.64
C THR A 24 20.22 -2.66 4.69
N ASN A 25 19.56 -1.48 4.64
CA ASN A 25 18.55 -1.05 5.60
C ASN A 25 17.26 -0.63 4.90
N TRP A 26 16.12 -0.80 5.57
CA TRP A 26 14.81 -0.42 5.00
C TRP A 26 14.60 1.09 4.86
N GLU A 27 15.28 1.91 5.67
CA GLU A 27 15.20 3.38 5.55
C GLU A 27 15.82 3.88 4.24
N GLU A 28 16.66 3.08 3.59
CA GLU A 28 17.19 3.35 2.24
C GLU A 28 16.18 2.93 1.14
N VAL A 29 15.13 2.20 1.53
CA VAL A 29 14.14 1.59 0.63
C VAL A 29 12.78 2.31 0.66
N THR A 30 12.38 2.86 1.80
CA THR A 30 11.10 3.57 1.92
C THR A 30 11.15 4.48 3.12
N ASP A 31 10.37 5.55 3.04
CA ASP A 31 10.04 6.33 4.21
C ASP A 31 9.11 5.53 5.12
N PHE A 32 9.39 5.59 6.41
CA PHE A 32 8.54 5.03 7.46
C PHE A 32 7.69 6.14 8.08
N ASP A 33 6.42 5.86 8.30
CA ASP A 33 5.55 6.75 9.08
C ASP A 33 5.92 6.75 10.59
N GLU A 34 5.24 7.59 11.37
CA GLU A 34 5.48 7.75 12.81
C GLU A 34 5.29 6.45 13.61
N GLU A 35 4.54 5.52 13.05
CA GLU A 35 4.21 4.21 13.62
C GLU A 35 5.14 3.11 13.08
N GLY A 36 6.10 3.46 12.23
CA GLY A 36 7.12 2.57 11.72
C GLY A 36 6.66 1.66 10.59
N TYR A 37 5.67 2.08 9.78
CA TYR A 37 5.25 1.38 8.56
C TYR A 37 5.79 2.08 7.32
N GLY A 38 6.42 1.33 6.43
CA GLY A 38 6.91 1.80 5.13
C GLY A 38 6.22 1.03 4.02
N TRP A 39 5.85 1.70 2.93
CA TRP A 39 5.25 1.04 1.78
C TRP A 39 6.34 0.34 0.97
N VAL A 40 5.98 -0.76 0.32
CA VAL A 40 6.92 -1.51 -0.53
C VAL A 40 6.23 -1.94 -1.81
N VAL A 41 7.01 -2.07 -2.87
CA VAL A 41 6.58 -2.72 -4.12
C VAL A 41 7.47 -3.93 -4.31
N THR A 42 6.90 -5.07 -4.65
CA THR A 42 7.63 -6.32 -4.96
C THR A 42 7.12 -6.88 -6.29
N ASP A 43 7.64 -8.02 -6.71
CA ASP A 43 7.10 -8.74 -7.88
C ASP A 43 5.65 -9.19 -7.68
N ASP A 44 5.22 -9.40 -6.43
CA ASP A 44 3.87 -9.87 -6.09
C ASP A 44 2.85 -8.72 -6.04
N GLY A 45 3.32 -7.47 -5.84
CA GLY A 45 2.49 -6.28 -5.68
C GLY A 45 2.99 -5.32 -4.60
N MET A 46 2.12 -4.39 -4.22
CA MET A 46 2.37 -3.37 -3.20
C MET A 46 1.89 -3.83 -1.83
N GLY A 47 2.61 -3.46 -0.78
CA GLY A 47 2.29 -3.75 0.62
C GLY A 47 2.90 -2.76 1.59
N PHE A 48 2.93 -3.11 2.88
CA PHE A 48 3.66 -2.35 3.90
C PHE A 48 4.52 -3.28 4.76
N VAL A 49 5.72 -2.82 5.10
CA VAL A 49 6.65 -3.49 6.01
C VAL A 49 6.87 -2.67 7.27
N ASN A 50 7.26 -3.35 8.34
CA ASN A 50 7.86 -2.68 9.50
C ASN A 50 9.38 -2.49 9.32
N ARG A 51 10.02 -1.76 10.25
CA ARG A 51 11.48 -1.49 10.24
C ARG A 51 12.35 -2.75 10.27
N GLU A 52 11.80 -3.89 10.68
CA GLU A 52 12.50 -5.18 10.71
C GLU A 52 12.35 -5.98 9.41
N GLY A 53 11.54 -5.48 8.46
CA GLY A 53 11.25 -6.11 7.17
C GLY A 53 10.12 -7.11 7.18
N PHE A 54 9.31 -7.19 8.24
CA PHE A 54 8.11 -8.01 8.22
C PHE A 54 6.98 -7.27 7.50
N LEU A 55 6.32 -7.94 6.56
CA LEU A 55 5.10 -7.43 5.96
C LEU A 55 4.01 -7.35 7.03
N VAL A 56 3.59 -6.13 7.32
CA VAL A 56 2.45 -5.79 8.18
C VAL A 56 1.17 -5.67 7.36
N ILE A 57 1.29 -5.30 6.09
CA ILE A 57 0.23 -5.38 5.09
C ILE A 57 0.78 -6.18 3.90
N PRO A 58 0.10 -7.26 3.47
CA PRO A 58 0.61 -8.12 2.42
C PRO A 58 0.89 -7.38 1.10
N ASP A 59 1.92 -7.82 0.40
CA ASP A 59 2.38 -7.32 -0.89
C ASP A 59 1.54 -7.86 -2.07
N GLU A 60 0.23 -7.80 -1.94
CA GLU A 60 -0.73 -8.41 -2.89
C GLU A 60 -1.65 -7.39 -3.57
N TYR A 61 -1.39 -6.10 -3.35
CA TYR A 61 -2.21 -5.02 -3.90
C TYR A 61 -1.61 -4.50 -5.21
N ASP A 62 -2.41 -4.39 -6.25
CA ASP A 62 -1.99 -3.79 -7.52
C ASP A 62 -1.58 -2.32 -7.31
N CYS A 63 -2.31 -1.61 -6.43
CA CYS A 63 -2.03 -0.22 -6.06
C CYS A 63 -2.43 0.06 -4.61
N ILE A 64 -1.62 0.87 -3.93
CA ILE A 64 -1.93 1.49 -2.65
C ILE A 64 -1.88 3.01 -2.86
N TYR A 65 -2.96 3.73 -2.55
CA TYR A 65 -3.08 5.15 -2.89
C TYR A 65 -2.73 6.07 -1.71
N TYR A 66 -2.02 7.15 -2.01
CA TYR A 66 -1.85 8.27 -1.10
C TYR A 66 -3.18 9.04 -0.92
N PRO A 67 -3.47 9.58 0.28
CA PRO A 67 -2.72 9.44 1.53
C PRO A 67 -2.84 8.03 2.16
N HIS A 68 -1.76 7.54 2.75
CA HIS A 68 -1.73 6.27 3.48
C HIS A 68 -2.01 6.53 4.95
N PHE A 69 -3.05 5.88 5.50
CA PHE A 69 -3.39 5.90 6.92
C PHE A 69 -3.61 7.28 7.54
N GLN A 70 -3.83 8.30 6.71
CA GLN A 70 -4.38 9.55 7.19
C GLN A 70 -5.83 9.28 7.61
N ASN A 71 -6.14 9.57 8.88
CA ASN A 71 -7.36 9.12 9.56
C ASN A 71 -7.48 7.59 9.73
N GLY A 72 -6.36 6.86 9.71
CA GLY A 72 -6.31 5.42 9.98
C GLY A 72 -6.76 4.52 8.84
N VAL A 73 -7.01 5.08 7.64
CA VAL A 73 -7.51 4.35 6.48
C VAL A 73 -6.59 4.49 5.27
N CYS A 74 -6.58 3.50 4.39
CA CYS A 74 -5.87 3.57 3.12
C CYS A 74 -6.73 3.00 1.99
N ARG A 75 -6.77 3.69 0.86
CA ARG A 75 -7.42 3.18 -0.34
C ARG A 75 -6.48 2.25 -1.08
N VAL A 76 -6.98 1.08 -1.44
CA VAL A 76 -6.23 0.03 -2.12
C VAL A 76 -6.97 -0.48 -3.34
N ARG A 77 -6.22 -1.05 -4.28
CA ARG A 77 -6.75 -1.78 -5.43
C ARG A 77 -6.14 -3.18 -5.49
N LYS A 78 -6.99 -4.18 -5.68
CA LYS A 78 -6.60 -5.57 -5.87
C LYS A 78 -7.42 -6.18 -7.01
N ASN A 79 -6.77 -6.82 -7.96
CA ASN A 79 -7.41 -7.39 -9.16
C ASN A 79 -8.33 -6.39 -9.88
N GLY A 80 -7.92 -5.12 -9.96
CA GLY A 80 -8.69 -4.05 -10.59
C GLY A 80 -9.91 -3.55 -9.80
N LYS A 81 -10.16 -4.07 -8.59
CA LYS A 81 -11.24 -3.62 -7.70
C LYS A 81 -10.70 -2.76 -6.57
N TYR A 82 -11.48 -1.78 -6.13
CA TYR A 82 -11.13 -0.79 -5.11
C TYR A 82 -11.83 -1.08 -3.78
N GLY A 83 -11.15 -0.77 -2.68
CA GLY A 83 -11.68 -0.79 -1.32
C GLY A 83 -10.88 0.11 -0.39
N LEU A 84 -11.29 0.16 0.88
CA LEU A 84 -10.53 0.81 1.95
C LEU A 84 -10.13 -0.24 2.98
N ILE A 85 -8.89 -0.18 3.41
CA ILE A 85 -8.38 -0.99 4.51
C ILE A 85 -7.96 -0.10 5.68
N ASP A 86 -7.97 -0.67 6.89
CA ASP A 86 -7.29 -0.08 8.04
C ASP A 86 -5.80 -0.46 8.08
N ARG A 87 -5.09 0.02 9.11
CA ARG A 87 -3.66 -0.26 9.35
C ARG A 87 -3.34 -1.73 9.60
N TYR A 88 -4.35 -2.53 9.94
CA TYR A 88 -4.22 -3.96 10.24
C TYR A 88 -4.67 -4.83 9.06
N ASN A 89 -4.83 -4.23 7.87
CA ASN A 89 -5.28 -4.89 6.66
C ASN A 89 -6.74 -5.39 6.73
N ASN A 90 -7.57 -4.86 7.62
CA ASN A 90 -9.00 -5.16 7.62
C ASN A 90 -9.71 -4.27 6.60
N ALA A 91 -10.53 -4.86 5.74
CA ALA A 91 -11.34 -4.11 4.79
C ALA A 91 -12.48 -3.36 5.52
N LEU A 92 -12.39 -2.03 5.57
CA LEU A 92 -13.45 -1.13 6.03
C LEU A 92 -14.51 -0.92 4.93
N ILE A 93 -14.03 -0.81 3.68
CA ILE A 93 -14.86 -0.87 2.48
C ILE A 93 -14.36 -2.07 1.67
N PRO A 94 -15.24 -3.07 1.37
CA PRO A 94 -14.84 -4.26 0.64
C PRO A 94 -14.21 -3.95 -0.71
N ILE A 95 -13.21 -4.74 -1.11
CA ILE A 95 -12.46 -4.55 -2.36
C ILE A 95 -13.24 -5.17 -3.53
N ILE A 96 -14.39 -4.57 -3.85
CA ILE A 96 -15.33 -5.07 -4.89
C ILE A 96 -15.75 -4.00 -5.89
N TYR A 97 -15.40 -2.74 -5.65
CA TYR A 97 -15.86 -1.61 -6.44
C TYR A 97 -15.00 -1.42 -7.68
N ASP A 98 -15.59 -1.02 -8.81
CA ASP A 98 -14.88 -0.66 -10.04
C ASP A 98 -14.18 0.70 -9.93
N GLY A 99 -14.66 1.54 -9.01
CA GLY A 99 -14.08 2.83 -8.69
C GLY A 99 -14.49 3.25 -7.28
N LEU A 100 -13.59 3.91 -6.57
CA LEU A 100 -13.85 4.45 -5.25
C LEU A 100 -13.22 5.84 -5.14
N TYR A 101 -14.07 6.86 -5.11
CA TYR A 101 -13.70 8.26 -5.15
C TYR A 101 -14.09 8.93 -3.85
N GLY A 102 -13.21 9.76 -3.31
CA GLY A 102 -13.43 10.46 -2.05
C GLY A 102 -12.11 11.04 -1.57
N ASN A 103 -12.19 12.15 -0.85
CA ASN A 103 -11.02 12.82 -0.30
C ASN A 103 -10.75 12.30 1.12
N LEU A 104 -9.77 11.42 1.26
CA LEU A 104 -9.39 10.83 2.56
C LEU A 104 -8.83 11.83 3.58
N LEU A 105 -8.53 13.06 3.14
CA LEU A 105 -8.00 14.12 4.01
C LEU A 105 -9.09 14.83 4.83
N GLU A 106 -10.37 14.61 4.51
CA GLU A 106 -11.50 15.25 5.20
C GLU A 106 -11.80 14.56 6.53
N GLU A 107 -12.28 15.32 7.52
CA GLU A 107 -12.66 14.78 8.84
C GLU A 107 -13.80 13.75 8.73
N ASN A 108 -14.71 13.95 7.78
CA ASN A 108 -15.83 13.06 7.49
C ASN A 108 -15.91 12.81 5.98
N PRO A 109 -15.02 11.96 5.43
CA PRO A 109 -14.92 11.77 3.99
C PRO A 109 -16.18 11.10 3.45
N THR A 110 -16.78 11.69 2.42
CA THR A 110 -17.86 11.05 1.65
C THR A 110 -17.24 10.31 0.47
N PHE A 111 -17.70 9.08 0.24
CA PHE A 111 -17.21 8.25 -0.86
C PHE A 111 -18.30 8.04 -1.90
N ALA A 112 -17.97 8.32 -3.16
CA ALA A 112 -18.70 7.83 -4.31
C ALA A 112 -18.07 6.51 -4.76
N ALA A 113 -18.90 5.49 -4.97
CA ALA A 113 -18.42 4.16 -5.32
C ALA A 113 -19.11 3.68 -6.59
N CYS A 114 -18.34 3.06 -7.48
CA CYS A 114 -18.87 2.44 -8.68
C CYS A 114 -18.90 0.93 -8.51
N LEU A 115 -20.04 0.29 -8.78
CA LEU A 115 -20.19 -1.15 -8.74
C LEU A 115 -20.88 -1.66 -10.01
N ASN A 116 -20.23 -2.59 -10.70
CA ASN A 116 -20.65 -3.13 -12.00
C ASN A 116 -20.90 -2.02 -13.04
N GLY A 117 -20.00 -1.05 -13.11
CA GLY A 117 -20.04 0.08 -14.05
C GLY A 117 -21.08 1.16 -13.74
N LYS A 118 -21.78 1.10 -12.60
CA LYS A 118 -22.71 2.14 -12.15
C LYS A 118 -22.12 2.89 -10.97
N CYS A 119 -22.15 4.22 -11.02
CA CYS A 119 -21.64 5.11 -9.98
C CYS A 119 -22.79 5.89 -9.36
N ASP A 120 -22.76 6.07 -8.04
CA ASP A 120 -23.67 6.90 -7.24
C ASP A 120 -22.86 7.95 -6.48
#